data_AF-A0A6A8ALD8-F1
#
_entry.id   AF-A0A6A8ALD8-F1
#
_cell.length_a   1.000
_cell.length_b   1.000
_cell.length_c   1.000
_cell.angle_alpha   90.00
_cell.angle_beta   90.00
_cell.angle_gamma   90.00
#
_symmetry.space_group_name_H-M   'P 1'
#
loop_
_entity.id
_entity.type
_entity.pdbx_description
1 polymer ?
#
loop_
_entity_poly.entity_id
_entity_poly.type
_entity_poly.pdbx_seq_one_letter_code
_entity_poly.pdbx_strand_id
1 'polypeptide(L)'
;MSLLRSMQKEDRWPDFTPPLRRDYHAATVADFCTAALRATLWTDFEIPWGGNDDEFTVDERRAFAINFCRRYMLDFREIFRSDAFPEGMPGLVTSRELIARHAESRAFIKAELDKPWQGKTVVVSHHAPTPRSLIERFRGHPSNAAFASDLSEVFHRGKPDVWVHGHIHQFFDYVEGGTRIVCNAVGYRHERGTNGYRPGFVIDL
;
A
#
# COMPACT_ATOMS: atom_id res chain seq x y z
N MET A 1 14.16 -13.08 6.13
CA MET A 1 13.13 -14.02 6.66
C MET A 1 12.61 -13.69 8.07
N SER A 2 13.02 -12.59 8.74
CA SER A 2 12.67 -12.35 10.16
C SER A 2 11.59 -11.30 10.43
N LEU A 3 11.19 -10.45 9.48
CA LEU A 3 10.24 -9.35 9.77
C LEU A 3 8.76 -9.74 9.60
N LEU A 4 8.40 -10.56 8.59
CA LEU A 4 7.02 -11.01 8.40
C LEU A 4 6.50 -11.91 9.54
N ARG A 5 7.36 -12.72 10.16
CA ARG A 5 6.98 -13.51 11.35
C ARG A 5 6.85 -12.66 12.62
N SER A 6 7.53 -11.51 12.71
CA SER A 6 7.46 -10.64 13.90
C SER A 6 6.15 -9.87 14.03
N MET A 7 5.37 -9.78 12.95
CA MET A 7 4.01 -9.21 13.03
C MET A 7 2.96 -10.21 13.53
N GLN A 8 3.33 -11.47 13.79
CA GLN A 8 2.40 -12.53 14.20
C GLN A 8 2.64 -13.08 15.63
N LYS A 9 3.67 -12.67 16.36
CA LYS A 9 3.91 -13.14 17.74
C LYS A 9 4.40 -12.00 18.65
N GLU A 10 3.51 -11.66 19.57
CA GLU A 10 3.55 -10.68 20.67
C GLU A 10 4.93 -10.37 21.29
N ASP A 11 5.14 -9.07 21.58
CA ASP A 11 5.74 -8.63 22.85
C ASP A 11 4.67 -7.85 23.65
N ARG A 12 4.54 -8.24 24.91
CA ARG A 12 3.48 -7.94 25.88
C ARG A 12 3.25 -6.45 26.18
N TRP A 13 1.97 -6.05 26.16
CA TRP A 13 1.40 -5.05 27.08
C TRP A 13 0.48 -5.79 28.07
N PRO A 14 0.45 -5.44 29.37
CA PRO A 14 -0.23 -6.24 30.38
C PRO A 14 -1.76 -6.18 30.24
N ASP A 15 -2.36 -7.37 30.40
CA ASP A 15 -3.77 -7.71 30.60
C ASP A 15 -4.85 -6.74 30.07
N PHE A 16 -5.26 -7.03 28.83
CA PHE A 16 -6.66 -6.87 28.46
C PHE A 16 -7.02 -8.06 27.57
N THR A 17 -7.92 -8.93 28.03
CA THR A 17 -8.63 -9.87 27.16
C THR A 17 -9.79 -9.15 26.48
N PRO A 18 -9.82 -9.02 25.14
CA PRO A 18 -11.06 -8.80 24.42
C PRO A 18 -11.35 -9.91 23.40
N PRO A 19 -12.63 -10.11 23.04
CA PRO A 19 -13.08 -11.25 22.26
C PRO A 19 -12.77 -11.12 20.76
N LEU A 20 -12.89 -12.27 20.10
CA LEU A 20 -12.96 -12.50 18.65
C LEU A 20 -13.57 -11.34 17.84
N ARG A 21 -12.97 -11.10 16.66
CA ARG A 21 -13.20 -10.07 15.62
C ARG A 21 -12.34 -8.80 15.75
N ARG A 22 -11.33 -8.71 14.87
CA ARG A 22 -10.73 -7.43 14.47
C ARG A 22 -10.75 -7.35 12.95
N ASP A 23 -11.81 -6.74 12.44
CA ASP A 23 -11.78 -6.03 11.18
C ASP A 23 -10.82 -4.83 11.36
N TYR A 24 -9.81 -4.71 10.48
CA TYR A 24 -8.91 -3.55 10.47
C TYR A 24 -9.68 -2.34 9.91
N HIS A 25 -10.57 -1.76 10.72
CA HIS A 25 -11.21 -0.50 10.38
C HIS A 25 -10.19 0.65 10.44
N ALA A 26 -10.20 1.47 9.39
CA ALA A 26 -9.38 2.66 9.26
C ALA A 26 -9.49 3.53 10.52
N ALA A 27 -8.36 3.81 11.15
CA ALA A 27 -8.28 4.63 12.35
C ALA A 27 -7.80 6.03 11.99
N THR A 28 -8.64 7.03 12.24
CA THR A 28 -8.27 8.45 12.19
C THR A 28 -7.56 8.81 13.49
N VAL A 29 -6.29 9.21 13.42
CA VAL A 29 -5.61 9.88 14.54
C VAL A 29 -5.63 11.36 14.22
N ALA A 30 -6.33 12.14 15.04
CA ALA A 30 -6.42 13.59 14.90
C ALA A 30 -5.62 14.26 16.02
N ASP A 31 -4.50 14.90 15.66
CA ASP A 31 -4.09 16.12 16.36
C ASP A 31 -5.05 17.23 15.92
N PHE A 32 -5.38 18.19 16.78
CA PHE A 32 -6.52 19.12 16.61
C PHE A 32 -6.59 19.91 15.27
N CYS A 33 -5.54 19.88 14.44
CA CYS A 33 -5.48 20.51 13.12
C CYS A 33 -5.10 19.56 11.96
N THR A 34 -4.99 18.24 12.20
CA THR A 34 -4.56 17.25 11.19
C THR A 34 -5.47 16.03 11.16
N ALA A 35 -6.01 15.71 9.99
CA ALA A 35 -6.72 14.45 9.75
C ALA A 35 -5.75 13.42 9.14
N ALA A 36 -5.63 12.24 9.75
CA ALA A 36 -4.81 11.13 9.23
C ALA A 36 -5.70 9.97 8.72
N LEU A 37 -5.67 9.70 7.41
CA LEU A 37 -6.39 8.59 6.78
C LEU A 37 -5.45 7.42 6.56
N ARG A 38 -5.82 6.21 6.97
CA ARG A 38 -4.91 5.04 6.96
C ARG A 38 -5.54 3.83 6.31
N ALA A 39 -4.83 3.21 5.38
CA ALA A 39 -5.21 1.93 4.77
C ALA A 39 -3.97 1.16 4.31
N THR A 40 -4.02 -0.17 4.17
CA THR A 40 -2.94 -0.90 3.48
C THR A 40 -2.86 -0.54 2.00
N LEU A 41 -3.98 -0.06 1.44
CA LEU A 41 -4.26 0.20 0.03
C LEU A 41 -4.26 -1.05 -0.85
N TRP A 42 -3.39 -2.04 -0.63
CA TRP A 42 -3.24 -3.20 -1.54
C TRP A 42 -3.14 -2.76 -3.01
N THR A 43 -3.32 -3.67 -3.96
CA THR A 43 -3.17 -3.35 -5.39
C THR A 43 -4.32 -3.91 -6.24
N ASP A 44 -4.64 -3.18 -7.30
CA ASP A 44 -5.54 -3.59 -8.39
C ASP A 44 -4.86 -4.43 -9.47
N PHE A 45 -3.52 -4.39 -9.55
CA PHE A 45 -2.68 -4.95 -10.62
C PHE A 45 -2.88 -4.32 -12.00
N GLU A 46 -3.36 -3.07 -12.07
CA GLU A 46 -3.81 -2.45 -13.33
C GLU A 46 -2.78 -1.51 -13.96
N ILE A 47 -1.70 -1.15 -13.24
CA ILE A 47 -0.69 -0.25 -13.80
C ILE A 47 0.06 -0.91 -14.97
N PRO A 48 0.47 -0.11 -15.98
CA PRO A 48 1.33 -0.60 -17.05
C PRO A 48 2.66 -1.09 -16.49
N TRP A 49 3.13 -2.23 -16.98
CA TRP A 49 4.38 -2.84 -16.54
C TRP A 49 5.30 -3.17 -17.70
N GLY A 50 5.22 -2.41 -18.82
CA GLY A 50 6.19 -2.37 -19.92
C GLY A 50 6.15 -3.54 -20.89
N GLY A 51 6.64 -3.27 -22.11
CA GLY A 51 6.38 -4.06 -23.31
C GLY A 51 5.52 -3.27 -24.28
N ASN A 52 4.93 -3.93 -25.27
CA ASN A 52 3.89 -3.36 -26.12
C ASN A 52 2.59 -3.27 -25.29
N ASP A 53 2.58 -2.44 -24.25
CA ASP A 53 1.41 -2.28 -23.36
C ASP A 53 0.16 -1.91 -24.17
N ASP A 54 0.32 -1.18 -25.29
CA ASP A 54 -0.75 -0.80 -26.22
C ASP A 54 -1.37 -1.98 -26.99
N GLU A 55 -0.68 -3.14 -27.07
CA GLU A 55 -1.20 -4.35 -27.72
C GLU A 55 -2.12 -5.18 -26.82
N PHE A 56 -2.09 -4.95 -25.49
CA PHE A 56 -2.86 -5.71 -24.52
C PHE A 56 -3.90 -4.83 -23.83
N THR A 57 -5.08 -5.39 -23.57
CA THR A 57 -6.08 -4.77 -22.71
C THR A 57 -5.61 -4.70 -21.26
N VAL A 58 -6.22 -3.82 -20.45
CA VAL A 58 -5.96 -3.74 -19.01
C VAL A 58 -6.16 -5.11 -18.34
N ASP A 59 -7.22 -5.84 -18.71
CA ASP A 59 -7.53 -7.15 -18.12
C ASP A 59 -6.47 -8.21 -18.46
N GLU A 60 -5.94 -8.21 -19.68
CA GLU A 60 -4.86 -9.12 -20.08
C GLU A 60 -3.56 -8.82 -19.33
N ARG A 61 -3.17 -7.54 -19.24
CA ARG A 61 -1.99 -7.12 -18.47
C ARG A 61 -2.13 -7.46 -16.99
N ARG A 62 -3.32 -7.22 -16.43
CA ARG A 62 -3.66 -7.55 -15.05
C ARG A 62 -3.57 -9.04 -14.80
N ALA A 63 -4.16 -9.87 -15.66
CA ALA A 63 -4.12 -11.32 -15.54
C ALA A 63 -2.68 -11.85 -15.59
N PHE A 64 -1.86 -11.30 -16.49
CA PHE A 64 -0.44 -11.65 -16.56
C PHE A 64 0.31 -11.26 -15.28
N ALA A 65 0.17 -10.02 -14.80
CA ALA A 65 0.80 -9.54 -13.58
C ALA A 65 0.39 -10.40 -12.37
N ILE A 66 -0.90 -10.73 -12.24
CA ILE A 66 -1.42 -11.61 -11.19
C ILE A 66 -0.74 -12.97 -11.25
N ASN A 67 -0.69 -13.61 -12.42
CA ASN A 67 -0.08 -14.93 -12.58
C ASN A 67 1.41 -14.91 -12.25
N PHE A 68 2.11 -13.87 -12.67
CA PHE A 68 3.52 -13.65 -12.33
C PHE A 68 3.70 -13.49 -10.82
N CYS A 69 2.97 -12.58 -10.19
CA CYS A 69 3.11 -12.26 -8.78
C CYS A 69 2.75 -13.45 -7.89
N ARG A 70 1.68 -14.18 -8.22
CA ARG A 70 1.30 -15.42 -7.51
C ARG A 70 2.42 -16.46 -7.50
N ARG A 71 3.20 -16.53 -8.58
CA ARG A 71 4.28 -17.49 -8.70
C ARG A 71 5.53 -17.05 -7.95
N TYR A 72 5.84 -15.75 -7.90
CA TYR A 72 7.16 -15.27 -7.46
C TYR A 72 7.16 -14.42 -6.19
N MET A 73 6.05 -13.81 -5.79
CA MET A 73 6.00 -12.96 -4.61
C MET A 73 5.72 -13.75 -3.33
N LEU A 74 6.36 -13.32 -2.24
CA LEU A 74 6.20 -13.91 -0.91
C LEU A 74 4.79 -13.70 -0.36
N ASP A 75 4.11 -12.64 -0.76
CA ASP A 75 2.74 -12.32 -0.33
C ASP A 75 1.80 -13.52 -0.52
N PHE A 76 1.86 -14.18 -1.68
CA PHE A 76 1.04 -15.35 -2.00
C PHE A 76 1.54 -16.67 -1.38
N ARG A 77 2.58 -16.63 -0.56
CA ARG A 77 3.17 -17.80 0.12
C ARG A 77 3.14 -17.67 1.64
N GLU A 78 3.15 -16.45 2.15
CA GLU A 78 3.35 -16.15 3.57
C GLU A 78 2.22 -15.32 4.18
N ILE A 79 1.36 -14.68 3.38
CA ILE A 79 0.24 -13.89 3.89
C ILE A 79 -1.03 -14.73 3.85
N PHE A 80 -1.66 -14.83 5.02
CA PHE A 80 -2.95 -15.48 5.17
C PHE A 80 -4.10 -14.50 4.94
N ARG A 81 -5.16 -14.99 4.31
CA ARG A 81 -6.42 -14.26 4.14
C ARG A 81 -7.10 -14.00 5.49
N SER A 82 -7.98 -13.00 5.55
CA SER A 82 -8.68 -12.69 6.81
C SER A 82 -10.07 -13.28 6.94
N ASP A 83 -10.66 -13.75 5.85
CA ASP A 83 -11.95 -14.44 5.85
C ASP A 83 -11.80 -15.94 6.12
N ALA A 84 -12.89 -16.56 6.57
CA ALA A 84 -12.94 -18.00 6.77
C ALA A 84 -12.72 -18.73 5.43
N PHE A 85 -12.02 -19.85 5.47
CA PHE A 85 -11.73 -20.67 4.29
C PHE A 85 -12.05 -22.13 4.54
N PRO A 86 -12.36 -22.90 3.48
CA PRO A 86 -12.66 -24.33 3.62
C PRO A 86 -11.53 -25.08 4.30
N GLU A 87 -11.90 -26.05 5.13
CA GLU A 87 -10.95 -26.95 5.79
C GLU A 87 -10.05 -27.65 4.76
N GLY A 88 -8.75 -27.72 5.05
CA GLY A 88 -7.75 -28.31 4.14
C GLY A 88 -7.20 -27.35 3.07
N MET A 89 -7.71 -26.12 2.95
CA MET A 89 -7.05 -25.08 2.15
C MET A 89 -5.96 -24.37 2.95
N PRO A 90 -4.88 -23.89 2.30
CA PRO A 90 -3.77 -23.25 3.01
C PRO A 90 -4.11 -21.89 3.61
N GLY A 91 -5.31 -21.34 3.34
CA GLY A 91 -5.73 -20.05 3.89
C GLY A 91 -4.89 -18.86 3.40
N LEU A 92 -4.17 -19.01 2.30
CA LEU A 92 -3.33 -17.94 1.74
C LEU A 92 -4.19 -16.86 1.06
N VAL A 93 -3.67 -15.63 1.10
CA VAL A 93 -4.29 -14.47 0.44
C VAL A 93 -4.48 -14.73 -1.06
N THR A 94 -5.58 -14.24 -1.61
CA THR A 94 -5.86 -14.39 -3.04
C THR A 94 -5.81 -13.05 -3.75
N SER A 95 -5.48 -13.04 -5.04
CA SER A 95 -5.45 -11.80 -5.82
C SER A 95 -6.82 -11.12 -5.83
N ARG A 96 -7.91 -11.90 -5.83
CA ARG A 96 -9.28 -11.41 -5.70
C ARG A 96 -9.47 -10.61 -4.40
N GLU A 97 -8.97 -11.14 -3.29
CA GLU A 97 -9.05 -10.46 -1.99
C GLU A 97 -8.19 -9.19 -1.96
N LEU A 98 -6.98 -9.22 -2.51
CA LEU A 98 -6.13 -8.03 -2.61
C LEU A 98 -6.84 -6.91 -3.40
N ILE A 99 -7.44 -7.25 -4.54
CA ILE A 99 -8.21 -6.34 -5.39
C ILE A 99 -9.44 -5.79 -4.65
N ALA A 100 -10.19 -6.65 -3.95
CA ALA A 100 -11.37 -6.23 -3.21
C ALA A 100 -11.01 -5.23 -2.09
N ARG A 101 -9.98 -5.54 -1.30
CA ARG A 101 -9.48 -4.65 -0.25
C ARG A 101 -8.90 -3.36 -0.80
N HIS A 102 -8.32 -3.40 -2.01
CA HIS A 102 -7.87 -2.21 -2.70
C HIS A 102 -9.03 -1.29 -3.05
N ALA A 103 -10.09 -1.85 -3.65
CA ALA A 103 -11.30 -1.09 -3.96
C ALA A 103 -11.94 -0.47 -2.70
N GLU A 104 -12.01 -1.23 -1.60
CA GLU A 104 -12.51 -0.74 -0.30
C GLU A 104 -11.65 0.41 0.25
N SER A 105 -10.32 0.25 0.23
CA SER A 105 -9.37 1.28 0.69
C SER A 105 -9.50 2.56 -0.14
N ARG A 106 -9.60 2.43 -1.47
CA ARG A 106 -9.75 3.56 -2.38
C ARG A 106 -11.08 4.28 -2.16
N ALA A 107 -12.16 3.53 -1.98
CA ALA A 107 -13.48 4.09 -1.70
C ALA A 107 -13.51 4.84 -0.37
N PHE A 108 -12.93 4.26 0.69
CA PHE A 108 -12.78 4.90 1.99
C PHE A 108 -11.99 6.20 1.89
N ILE A 109 -10.77 6.17 1.32
CA ILE A 109 -9.92 7.36 1.19
C ILE A 109 -10.65 8.46 0.42
N LYS A 110 -11.28 8.12 -0.71
CA LYS A 110 -12.06 9.09 -1.49
C LYS A 110 -13.20 9.70 -0.67
N ALA A 111 -13.96 8.87 0.05
CA ALA A 111 -15.11 9.32 0.84
C ALA A 111 -14.67 10.24 2.00
N GLU A 112 -13.56 9.95 2.65
CA GLU A 112 -13.02 10.79 3.71
C GLU A 112 -12.44 12.11 3.19
N LEU A 113 -11.75 12.08 2.05
CA LEU A 113 -11.25 13.30 1.39
C LEU A 113 -12.39 14.21 0.88
N ASP A 114 -13.58 13.65 0.63
CA ASP A 114 -14.77 14.42 0.23
C ASP A 114 -15.43 15.15 1.41
N LYS A 115 -15.05 14.84 2.66
CA LYS A 115 -15.61 15.50 3.84
C LYS A 115 -14.96 16.89 4.03
N PRO A 116 -15.74 17.94 4.34
CA PRO A 116 -15.19 19.23 4.67
C PRO A 116 -14.23 19.16 5.86
N TRP A 117 -13.01 19.67 5.68
CA TRP A 117 -11.99 19.77 6.72
C TRP A 117 -11.25 21.09 6.55
N GLN A 118 -11.03 21.82 7.66
CA GLN A 118 -10.35 23.12 7.64
C GLN A 118 -8.85 23.03 7.98
N GLY A 119 -8.37 21.85 8.34
CA GLY A 119 -6.97 21.61 8.69
C GLY A 119 -6.18 20.94 7.57
N LYS A 120 -5.00 20.41 7.93
CA LYS A 120 -4.17 19.60 7.04
C LYS A 120 -4.68 18.18 6.95
N THR A 121 -4.56 17.58 5.78
CA THR A 121 -4.95 16.18 5.56
C THR A 121 -3.74 15.36 5.14
N VAL A 122 -3.48 14.30 5.90
CA VAL A 122 -2.41 13.33 5.63
C VAL A 122 -3.04 11.98 5.31
N VAL A 123 -2.64 11.39 4.20
CA VAL A 123 -2.97 10.00 3.86
C VAL A 123 -1.76 9.11 4.09
N VAL A 124 -1.96 7.95 4.70
CA VAL A 124 -0.91 6.96 4.93
C VAL A 124 -1.34 5.63 4.32
N SER A 125 -0.55 5.12 3.39
CA SER A 125 -0.75 3.79 2.80
C SER A 125 0.46 2.87 2.95
N HIS A 126 0.27 1.56 2.87
CA HIS A 126 1.42 0.67 2.70
C HIS A 126 1.91 0.68 1.25
N HIS A 127 1.01 0.37 0.30
CA HIS A 127 1.33 0.34 -1.13
C HIS A 127 1.45 1.76 -1.70
N ALA A 128 2.22 1.91 -2.77
CA ALA A 128 2.42 3.20 -3.41
C ALA A 128 1.13 3.65 -4.15
N PRO A 129 0.73 4.92 -4.02
CA PRO A 129 -0.51 5.39 -4.62
C PRO A 129 -0.33 5.88 -6.07
N THR A 130 0.89 5.82 -6.61
CA THR A 130 1.20 6.22 -7.99
C THR A 130 2.39 5.43 -8.52
N PRO A 131 2.41 5.08 -9.83
CA PRO A 131 3.56 4.47 -10.49
C PRO A 131 4.85 5.30 -10.42
N ARG A 132 4.77 6.61 -10.16
CA ARG A 132 5.95 7.49 -10.03
C ARG A 132 6.84 7.13 -8.85
N SER A 133 6.30 6.41 -7.87
CA SER A 133 7.09 5.86 -6.76
C SER A 133 7.73 4.51 -7.09
N LEU A 134 7.65 4.00 -8.32
CA LEU A 134 8.34 2.76 -8.70
C LEU A 134 9.82 3.03 -8.97
N ILE A 135 10.65 2.05 -8.63
CA ILE A 135 12.10 2.13 -8.81
C ILE A 135 12.41 1.92 -10.30
N GLU A 136 13.09 2.89 -10.91
CA GLU A 136 13.44 2.90 -12.34
C GLU A 136 14.11 1.61 -12.83
N ARG A 137 14.96 1.00 -11.99
CA ARG A 137 15.63 -0.27 -12.30
C ARG A 137 14.67 -1.42 -12.65
N PHE A 138 13.44 -1.38 -12.11
CA PHE A 138 12.41 -2.38 -12.37
C PHE A 138 11.37 -1.88 -13.38
N ARG A 139 11.61 -0.77 -14.09
CA ARG A 139 10.73 -0.30 -15.16
C ARG A 139 10.47 -1.45 -16.13
N GLY A 140 9.20 -1.68 -16.44
CA GLY A 140 8.82 -2.74 -17.35
C GLY A 140 8.76 -4.14 -16.71
N HIS A 141 8.81 -4.26 -15.39
CA HIS A 141 8.69 -5.55 -14.74
C HIS A 141 7.24 -5.82 -14.25
N PRO A 142 6.63 -6.99 -14.58
CA PRO A 142 5.23 -7.31 -14.24
C PRO A 142 4.92 -7.24 -12.75
N SER A 143 5.92 -7.48 -11.91
CA SER A 143 5.73 -7.41 -10.46
C SER A 143 5.41 -6.00 -9.99
N ASN A 144 5.77 -4.93 -10.71
CA ASN A 144 5.48 -3.55 -10.29
C ASN A 144 4.00 -3.32 -10.04
N ALA A 145 3.14 -4.02 -10.79
CA ALA A 145 1.70 -3.97 -10.61
C ALA A 145 1.23 -4.51 -9.26
N ALA A 146 2.07 -5.21 -8.50
CA ALA A 146 1.79 -5.56 -7.12
C ALA A 146 2.16 -4.47 -6.10
N PHE A 147 2.97 -3.47 -6.47
CA PHE A 147 3.54 -2.51 -5.51
C PHE A 147 2.85 -1.14 -5.54
N ALA A 148 2.30 -0.76 -6.69
CA ALA A 148 1.65 0.52 -6.89
C ALA A 148 0.33 0.37 -7.67
N SER A 149 -0.57 1.32 -7.44
CA SER A 149 -1.76 1.57 -8.26
C SER A 149 -1.76 3.03 -8.71
N ASP A 150 -2.52 3.38 -9.74
CA ASP A 150 -2.63 4.77 -10.20
C ASP A 150 -3.84 5.46 -9.53
N LEU A 151 -3.57 6.26 -8.50
CA LEU A 151 -4.57 7.07 -7.81
C LEU A 151 -4.46 8.56 -8.17
N SER A 152 -3.89 8.91 -9.33
CA SER A 152 -3.69 10.31 -9.75
C SER A 152 -4.97 11.16 -9.62
N GLU A 153 -6.11 10.61 -10.03
CA GLU A 153 -7.44 11.24 -9.90
C GLU A 153 -7.85 11.54 -8.44
N VAL A 154 -7.44 10.70 -7.48
CA VAL A 154 -7.72 10.92 -6.06
C VAL A 154 -6.93 12.13 -5.55
N PHE A 155 -5.67 12.30 -5.98
CA PHE A 155 -4.88 13.48 -5.62
C PHE A 155 -5.48 14.75 -6.23
N HIS A 156 -5.85 14.71 -7.51
CA HIS A 156 -6.39 15.87 -8.21
C HIS A 156 -7.71 16.38 -7.60
N ARG A 157 -8.58 15.45 -7.15
CA ARG A 157 -9.88 15.79 -6.58
C ARG A 157 -9.82 16.08 -5.07
N GLY A 158 -9.19 15.20 -4.29
CA GLY A 158 -9.17 15.28 -2.83
C GLY A 158 -8.07 16.17 -2.26
N LYS A 159 -6.98 16.39 -3.02
CA LYS A 159 -5.83 17.25 -2.68
C LYS A 159 -5.37 17.15 -1.22
N PRO A 160 -5.07 15.94 -0.69
CA PRO A 160 -4.43 15.85 0.61
C PRO A 160 -3.10 16.60 0.58
N ASP A 161 -2.71 17.22 1.69
CA ASP A 161 -1.44 17.96 1.78
C ASP A 161 -0.25 17.01 1.64
N VAL A 162 -0.34 15.82 2.27
CA VAL A 162 0.72 14.82 2.26
C VAL A 162 0.15 13.42 2.08
N TRP A 163 0.84 12.60 1.28
CA TRP A 163 0.63 11.16 1.20
C TRP A 163 1.91 10.43 1.55
N VAL A 164 1.93 9.73 2.68
CA VAL A 164 3.05 8.88 3.09
C VAL A 164 2.77 7.44 2.66
N HIS A 165 3.68 6.81 1.94
CA HIS A 165 3.59 5.40 1.62
C HIS A 165 4.85 4.62 1.98
N GLY A 166 4.74 3.30 1.98
CA GLY A 166 5.85 2.38 2.17
C GLY A 166 5.99 1.45 0.98
N HIS A 167 6.30 0.19 1.30
CA HIS A 167 6.40 -0.97 0.42
C HIS A 167 7.48 -0.89 -0.67
N ILE A 168 7.64 0.27 -1.31
CA ILE A 168 8.79 0.60 -2.12
C ILE A 168 9.94 0.90 -1.19
N HIS A 169 10.92 0.00 -1.11
CA HIS A 169 12.12 0.16 -0.28
C HIS A 169 13.10 1.17 -0.88
N GLN A 170 12.64 2.38 -1.18
CA GLN A 170 13.41 3.48 -1.75
C GLN A 170 12.85 4.81 -1.23
N PHE A 171 13.73 5.77 -0.91
CA PHE A 171 13.30 7.10 -0.53
C PHE A 171 12.72 7.86 -1.74
N PHE A 172 11.54 8.43 -1.56
CA PHE A 172 10.88 9.34 -2.50
C PHE A 172 10.31 10.54 -1.73
N ASP A 173 10.42 11.73 -2.33
CA ASP A 173 9.79 12.97 -1.85
C ASP A 173 9.56 13.87 -3.06
N TYR A 174 8.31 13.96 -3.50
CA TYR A 174 7.93 14.71 -4.69
C TYR A 174 6.49 15.23 -4.59
N VAL A 175 6.09 16.08 -5.53
CA VAL A 175 4.73 16.62 -5.59
C VAL A 175 4.02 16.13 -6.84
N GLU A 176 2.77 15.71 -6.66
CA GLU A 176 1.85 15.29 -7.73
C GLU A 176 0.42 15.73 -7.39
N GLY A 177 -0.28 16.35 -8.34
CA GLY A 177 -1.65 16.84 -8.11
C GLY A 177 -1.80 17.90 -7.00
N GLY A 178 -0.70 18.48 -6.52
CA GLY A 178 -0.68 19.38 -5.35
C GLY A 178 -0.45 18.67 -4.00
N THR A 179 -0.33 17.34 -3.99
CA THR A 179 -0.03 16.51 -2.82
C THR A 179 1.46 16.22 -2.75
N ARG A 180 2.08 16.38 -1.57
CA ARG A 180 3.45 15.91 -1.33
C ARG A 180 3.44 14.40 -1.06
N ILE A 181 4.01 13.62 -1.95
CA ILE A 181 4.10 12.16 -1.85
C ILE A 181 5.47 11.78 -1.29
N VAL A 182 5.48 11.01 -0.20
CA VAL A 182 6.70 10.64 0.52
C VAL A 182 6.77 9.13 0.73
N CYS A 183 7.93 8.55 0.44
CA CYS A 183 8.32 7.23 0.91
C CYS A 183 9.65 7.32 1.66
N ASN A 184 9.71 6.77 2.87
CA ASN A 184 10.94 6.67 3.63
C ASN A 184 11.04 5.28 4.30
N ALA A 185 10.87 4.22 3.50
CA ALA A 185 10.89 2.86 3.99
C ALA A 185 12.33 2.39 4.31
N VAL A 186 12.51 1.73 5.45
CA VAL A 186 13.82 1.21 5.91
C VAL A 186 14.35 0.13 4.96
N GLY A 187 13.46 -0.70 4.42
CA GLY A 187 13.79 -1.84 3.59
C GLY A 187 14.52 -2.98 4.33
N TYR A 188 15.03 -3.93 3.56
CA TYR A 188 15.81 -5.06 4.04
C TYR A 188 17.23 -4.64 4.42
N ARG A 189 17.87 -5.45 5.28
CA ARG A 189 19.26 -5.20 5.74
C ARG A 189 20.25 -4.99 4.58
N HIS A 190 20.09 -5.70 3.47
CA HIS A 190 20.99 -5.61 2.31
C HIS A 190 20.72 -4.40 1.40
N GLU A 191 19.61 -3.70 1.59
CA GLU A 191 19.25 -2.47 0.84
C GLU A 191 19.67 -1.20 1.61
N ARG A 192 20.05 -1.35 2.88
CA ARG A 192 20.49 -0.25 3.72
C ARG A 192 21.75 0.39 3.15
N GLY A 193 21.76 1.72 3.09
CA GLY A 193 22.85 2.51 2.53
C GLY A 193 22.73 2.75 1.02
N THR A 194 21.88 2.02 0.31
CA THR A 194 21.63 2.22 -1.13
C THR A 194 20.22 2.72 -1.43
N ASN A 195 19.25 2.48 -0.54
CA ASN A 195 17.85 2.87 -0.73
C ASN A 195 17.52 4.32 -0.34
N GLY A 196 18.50 5.07 0.16
CA GLY A 196 18.32 6.47 0.53
C GLY A 196 17.48 6.72 1.78
N TYR A 197 17.21 5.68 2.60
CA TYR A 197 16.49 5.83 3.88
C TYR A 197 17.10 6.95 4.74
N ARG A 198 16.24 7.83 5.25
CA ARG A 198 16.62 9.01 6.04
C ARG A 198 16.18 8.83 7.49
N PRO A 199 17.10 8.50 8.42
CA PRO A 199 16.76 8.45 9.84
C PRO A 199 16.41 9.86 10.36
N GLY A 200 15.37 9.97 11.19
CA GLY A 200 14.93 11.26 11.73
C GLY A 200 14.32 12.21 10.69
N PHE A 201 13.88 11.70 9.54
CA PHE A 201 13.17 12.51 8.55
C PHE A 201 11.85 13.03 9.12
N VAL A 202 11.66 14.34 9.05
CA VAL A 202 10.45 15.04 9.52
C VAL A 202 9.75 15.67 8.33
N ILE A 203 8.41 15.63 8.36
CA ILE A 203 7.54 16.34 7.43
C ILE A 203 6.87 17.44 8.23
N ASP A 204 7.18 18.69 7.89
CA ASP A 204 6.47 19.85 8.42
C ASP A 204 5.16 20.04 7.64
N LEU A 205 4.05 20.27 8.37
CA LEU A 205 2.68 20.41 7.85
C LEU A 205 2.17 21.84 7.99
#